data_AF-M6S043-F1
#
_entry.id   AF-M6S043-F1
#
_cell.length_a   1.000
_cell.length_b   1.000
_cell.length_c   1.000
_cell.angle_alpha   90.00
_cell.angle_beta   90.00
_cell.angle_gamma   90.00
#
_symmetry.space_group_name_H-M   'P 1'
#
loop_
_entity.id
_entity.type
_entity.pdbx_description
1 polymer ?
#
loop_
_entity_poly.entity_id
_entity_poly.type
_entity_poly.pdbx_seq_one_letter_code
_entity_poly.pdbx_strand_id
1 'polypeptide(L)'
;MNTSTFVKKIKPSANSSFSIALAPTTYGNKAVFLFISSNDQKNKNFNFSLQGTAQLTPAPSIMITMGQDILQSGNSIDIGGLSTCSSGKDYSFELKIMERQI
;
A
#
# COMPACT_ATOMS: atom_id res chain seq x y z
N MET A 1 3.99 -17.44 15.46
CA MET A 1 5.20 -16.63 15.25
C MET A 1 5.90 -17.18 14.02
N ASN A 2 6.10 -16.37 12.98
CA ASN A 2 6.77 -16.82 11.77
C ASN A 2 8.28 -16.83 12.03
N THR A 3 8.80 -17.93 12.56
CA THR A 3 10.24 -18.12 12.76
C THR A 3 10.84 -18.70 11.49
N SER A 4 11.58 -17.89 10.72
CA SER A 4 12.45 -18.40 9.66
C SER A 4 13.85 -18.58 10.22
N THR A 5 14.36 -19.81 10.23
CA THR A 5 15.73 -20.10 10.68
C THR A 5 16.62 -20.19 9.45
N PHE A 6 17.59 -19.27 9.34
CA PHE A 6 18.59 -19.26 8.29
C PHE A 6 19.98 -19.33 8.91
N VAL A 7 20.77 -20.33 8.53
CA VAL A 7 22.14 -20.52 9.02
C VAL A 7 23.12 -20.14 7.93
N LYS A 8 24.07 -19.27 8.25
CA LYS A 8 25.14 -18.87 7.33
C LYS A 8 26.51 -19.03 7.98
N LYS A 9 27.44 -19.65 7.26
CA LYS A 9 28.85 -19.74 7.67
C LYS A 9 29.62 -18.59 7.07
N ILE A 10 30.30 -17.81 7.90
CA ILE A 10 31.11 -16.66 7.49
C ILE A 10 32.56 -16.98 7.84
N LYS A 11 33.46 -16.89 6.86
CA LYS A 11 34.91 -17.10 7.09
C LYS A 11 35.52 -15.92 7.87
N PRO A 12 36.65 -16.12 8.55
CA PRO A 12 37.38 -15.00 9.16
C PRO A 12 37.62 -13.87 8.16
N SER A 13 37.42 -12.63 8.61
CA SER A 13 37.56 -11.39 7.83
C SER A 13 36.63 -11.26 6.61
N ALA A 14 35.63 -12.13 6.44
CA ALA A 14 34.64 -12.02 5.38
C ALA A 14 33.35 -11.33 5.86
N ASN A 15 32.56 -10.84 4.90
CA ASN A 15 31.34 -10.08 5.14
C ASN A 15 30.13 -10.85 4.60
N SER A 16 28.95 -10.58 5.15
CA SER A 16 27.69 -11.15 4.69
C SER A 16 26.53 -10.18 4.91
N SER A 17 25.56 -10.19 4.00
CA SER A 17 24.25 -9.54 4.16
C SER A 17 23.13 -10.57 4.39
N PHE A 18 22.02 -10.08 4.94
CA PHE A 18 20.72 -10.76 5.02
C PHE A 18 19.60 -9.71 4.87
N SER A 19 18.40 -10.15 4.52
CA SER A 19 17.23 -9.27 4.35
C SER A 19 16.05 -9.79 5.14
N ILE A 20 15.22 -8.87 5.64
CA ILE A 20 14.01 -9.19 6.40
C ILE A 20 12.84 -8.55 5.66
N ALA A 21 11.83 -9.36 5.33
CA ALA A 21 10.57 -8.88 4.80
C ALA A 21 9.54 -8.79 5.93
N LEU A 22 9.01 -7.61 6.17
CA LEU A 22 7.90 -7.38 7.09
C LEU A 22 6.62 -7.14 6.27
N ALA A 23 5.63 -8.02 6.43
CA ALA A 23 4.35 -7.92 5.74
C ALA A 23 3.20 -7.78 6.76
N PRO A 24 3.04 -6.60 7.38
CA PRO A 24 1.96 -6.38 8.33
C PRO A 24 0.61 -6.41 7.61
N THR A 25 -0.39 -7.09 8.20
CA THR A 25 -1.76 -7.15 7.67
C THR A 25 -2.73 -6.20 8.36
N THR A 26 -2.27 -5.45 9.36
CA THR A 26 -3.08 -4.51 10.14
C THR A 26 -2.39 -3.17 10.30
N TYR A 27 -3.18 -2.10 10.38
CA TYR A 27 -2.71 -0.74 10.64
C TYR A 27 -2.00 -0.61 11.99
N GLY A 28 -1.16 0.42 12.13
CA GLY A 28 -0.59 0.86 13.40
C GLY A 28 0.82 0.33 13.65
N ASN A 29 1.34 0.65 14.84
CA ASN A 29 2.72 0.32 15.22
C ASN A 29 2.96 -1.19 15.22
N LYS A 30 4.10 -1.59 14.68
CA LYS A 30 4.58 -2.96 14.60
C LYS A 30 5.99 -3.01 15.20
N ALA A 31 6.20 -4.02 16.03
CA ALA A 31 7.50 -4.32 16.60
C ALA A 31 7.78 -5.82 16.43
N VAL A 32 9.00 -6.16 16.06
CA VAL A 32 9.49 -7.54 16.02
C VAL A 32 10.87 -7.60 16.65
N PHE A 33 11.15 -8.67 17.38
CA PHE A 33 12.47 -8.95 17.93
C PHE A 33 13.23 -9.85 16.97
N LEU A 34 14.42 -9.42 16.57
CA LEU A 34 15.37 -10.27 15.86
C LEU A 34 16.37 -10.85 16.85
N PHE A 35 16.62 -12.16 16.72
CA PHE A 35 17.65 -12.86 17.48
C PHE A 35 18.61 -13.54 16.50
N ILE A 36 19.90 -13.31 16.68
CA ILE A 36 20.97 -13.90 15.89
C ILE A 36 21.89 -14.65 16.85
N SER A 37 21.94 -15.97 16.71
CA SER A 37 22.94 -16.81 17.38
C SER A 37 24.23 -16.87 16.57
N SER A 38 25.35 -16.81 17.26
CA SER A 38 26.70 -16.88 16.72
C SER A 38 27.51 -17.92 17.48
N ASN A 39 28.45 -18.56 16.78
CA ASN A 39 29.44 -19.45 17.38
C ASN A 39 30.68 -18.70 17.91
N ASP A 40 30.70 -17.35 17.85
CA ASP A 40 31.69 -16.53 18.55
C ASP A 40 31.55 -16.73 20.06
N GLN A 41 32.62 -17.22 20.70
CA GLN A 41 32.62 -17.56 22.12
C GLN A 41 32.41 -16.35 23.04
N LYS A 42 32.78 -15.14 22.60
CA LYS A 42 32.62 -13.91 23.37
C LYS A 42 31.26 -13.26 23.12
N ASN A 43 30.77 -13.27 21.88
CA ASN A 43 29.50 -12.65 21.49
C ASN A 43 28.55 -13.67 20.85
N LYS A 44 27.97 -14.54 21.67
CA LYS A 44 27.14 -15.67 21.21
C LYS A 44 25.76 -15.25 20.71
N ASN A 45 25.21 -14.15 21.22
CA ASN A 45 23.83 -13.75 20.95
C ASN A 45 23.76 -12.26 20.65
N PHE A 46 23.12 -11.91 19.54
CA PHE A 46 22.77 -10.53 19.20
C PHE A 46 21.25 -10.43 19.10
N ASN A 47 20.66 -9.44 19.77
CA ASN A 47 19.23 -9.19 19.71
C ASN A 47 18.94 -7.70 19.62
N PHE A 48 17.93 -7.35 18.84
CA PHE A 48 17.45 -5.98 18.70
C PHE A 48 15.99 -5.97 18.23
N SER A 49 15.30 -4.86 18.49
CA SER A 49 13.95 -4.64 18.00
C SER A 49 13.96 -3.88 16.69
N LEU A 50 13.11 -4.32 15.77
CA LEU A 50 12.73 -3.57 14.57
C LEU A 50 11.35 -3.00 14.81
N GLN A 51 11.18 -1.70 14.58
CA GLN A 51 9.93 -1.00 14.77
C GLN A 51 9.57 -0.19 13.53
N GLY A 52 8.28 -0.10 13.24
CA GLY A 52 7.74 0.72 12.17
C GLY A 52 6.22 0.86 12.29
N THR A 53 5.66 1.83 11.59
CA THR A 53 4.21 2.04 11.56
C THR A 53 3.66 1.52 10.24
N ALA A 54 2.79 0.50 10.31
CA ALA A 54 2.07 0.03 9.15
C ALA A 54 0.95 1.02 8.83
N GLN A 55 1.02 1.66 7.66
CA GLN A 55 -0.06 2.51 7.17
C GLN A 55 -0.96 1.73 6.23
N LEU A 56 -2.24 2.08 6.24
CA LEU A 56 -3.16 1.60 5.22
C LEU A 56 -2.79 2.27 3.91
N THR A 57 -2.63 1.49 2.85
CA THR A 57 -2.55 2.04 1.50
C THR A 57 -3.94 2.62 1.16
N PRO A 58 -4.04 3.90 0.76
CA PRO A 58 -5.30 4.46 0.32
C PRO A 58 -5.95 3.58 -0.76
N ALA A 59 -7.22 3.24 -0.58
CA ALA A 59 -7.95 2.52 -1.60
C ALA A 59 -8.23 3.45 -2.79
N PRO A 60 -8.21 2.98 -4.05
CA PRO A 60 -8.63 3.81 -5.16
C PRO A 60 -10.10 4.21 -5.01
N SER A 61 -10.42 5.44 -5.38
CA SER A 61 -11.77 5.98 -5.48
C SER A 61 -11.99 6.54 -6.88
N ILE A 62 -13.19 6.35 -7.41
CA ILE A 62 -13.59 6.93 -8.69
C ILE A 62 -14.33 8.24 -8.45
N MET A 63 -14.07 9.22 -9.29
CA MET A 63 -14.83 10.46 -9.40
C MET A 63 -15.22 10.63 -10.87
N ILE A 64 -16.49 10.96 -11.10
CA ILE A 64 -17.02 11.24 -12.43
C ILE A 64 -17.53 12.68 -12.42
N THR A 65 -17.17 13.46 -13.43
CA THR A 65 -17.65 14.83 -13.59
C THR A 65 -18.25 15.06 -14.97
N MET A 66 -19.18 16.00 -15.04
CA MET A 66 -19.69 16.57 -16.29
C MET A 66 -19.50 18.08 -16.21
N GLY A 67 -18.47 18.61 -16.87
CA GLY A 67 -18.03 19.99 -16.62
C GLY A 67 -17.55 20.16 -15.18
N GLN A 68 -18.19 21.06 -14.42
CA GLN A 68 -17.84 21.35 -13.02
C GLN A 68 -18.62 20.50 -12.01
N ASP A 69 -19.65 19.77 -12.46
CA ASP A 69 -20.51 18.99 -11.56
C ASP A 69 -19.89 17.64 -11.25
N ILE A 70 -19.86 17.26 -9.96
CA ILE A 70 -19.44 15.95 -9.50
C ILE A 70 -20.66 15.03 -9.44
N LEU A 71 -20.57 13.89 -10.12
CA LEU A 71 -21.64 12.92 -10.23
C LEU A 71 -21.46 11.79 -9.22
N GLN A 72 -22.55 11.47 -8.53
CA GLN A 72 -22.67 10.38 -7.59
C GLN A 72 -23.69 9.34 -8.10
N SER A 73 -23.61 8.13 -7.55
CA SER A 73 -24.57 7.07 -7.87
C SER A 73 -25.99 7.52 -7.56
N GLY A 74 -26.89 7.39 -8.53
CA GLY A 74 -28.29 7.80 -8.40
C GLY A 74 -28.56 9.27 -8.71
N ASN A 75 -27.56 10.05 -9.13
CA ASN A 75 -27.81 11.38 -9.67
C ASN A 75 -28.63 11.30 -10.96
N SER A 76 -29.57 12.24 -11.10
CA SER A 76 -30.24 12.54 -12.36
C SER A 76 -29.69 13.86 -12.88
N ILE A 77 -29.20 13.87 -14.10
CA ILE A 77 -28.61 15.04 -14.73
C ILE A 77 -29.58 15.53 -15.80
N ASP A 78 -29.88 16.82 -15.79
CA ASP A 78 -30.57 17.44 -16.91
C ASP A 78 -29.58 17.71 -18.04
N ILE A 79 -29.77 17.02 -19.16
CA ILE A 79 -28.94 17.14 -20.36
C ILE A 79 -29.49 18.20 -21.35
N GLY A 80 -30.52 18.93 -20.93
CA GLY A 80 -31.23 19.93 -21.71
C GLY A 80 -32.20 19.34 -22.74
N GLY A 81 -32.93 20.24 -23.42
CA GLY A 81 -33.89 19.85 -24.45
C GLY A 81 -33.23 19.23 -25.69
N LEU A 82 -33.80 18.12 -26.14
CA LEU A 82 -33.47 17.47 -27.41
C LEU A 82 -34.56 17.78 -28.43
N SER A 83 -34.15 18.12 -29.66
CA SER A 83 -35.07 18.33 -30.78
C SER A 83 -35.30 17.02 -31.53
N THR A 84 -36.52 16.78 -31.98
CA THR A 84 -36.82 15.67 -32.90
C THR A 84 -36.17 15.92 -34.25
N CYS A 85 -35.74 14.85 -34.92
CA CYS A 85 -35.11 14.88 -36.25
C CYS A 85 -33.80 15.71 -36.36
N SER A 86 -33.11 16.00 -35.25
CA SER A 86 -31.77 16.60 -35.29
C SER A 86 -30.67 15.55 -35.39
N SER A 87 -29.45 15.98 -35.73
CA SER A 87 -28.25 15.22 -35.40
C SER A 87 -28.18 15.05 -33.88
N GLY A 88 -27.69 13.90 -33.41
CA GLY A 88 -27.50 13.65 -31.97
C GLY A 88 -26.59 14.69 -31.31
N LYS A 89 -26.68 14.80 -29.99
CA LYS A 89 -25.74 15.60 -29.17
C LYS A 89 -24.81 14.66 -28.41
N ASP A 90 -23.52 14.98 -28.44
CA ASP A 90 -22.51 14.31 -27.61
C ASP A 90 -22.37 15.01 -26.26
N TYR A 91 -22.18 14.22 -25.22
CA TYR A 91 -21.94 14.69 -23.86
C TYR A 91 -20.62 14.10 -23.35
N SER A 92 -19.78 14.96 -22.80
CA SER A 92 -18.46 14.57 -22.29
C SER A 92 -18.49 14.41 -20.78
N PHE A 93 -17.86 13.34 -20.31
CA PHE A 93 -17.65 13.06 -18.90
C PHE A 93 -16.15 12.88 -18.67
N GLU A 94 -15.67 13.38 -17.54
CA GLU A 94 -14.31 13.13 -17.11
C GLU A 94 -14.31 12.12 -15.97
N LEU A 95 -13.39 11.16 -16.06
CA LEU A 95 -13.19 10.13 -15.07
C LEU A 95 -11.85 10.38 -14.40
N LYS A 96 -11.85 10.49 -13.07
CA LYS A 96 -10.63 10.66 -12.29
C LYS A 96 -10.53 9.57 -11.24
N ILE A 97 -9.38 8.88 -11.22
CA ILE A 97 -9.01 8.00 -10.12
C ILE A 97 -8.34 8.87 -9.05
N MET A 98 -8.88 8.79 -7.84
CA MET A 98 -8.44 9.49 -6.66
C MET A 98 -8.00 8.50 -5.60
N GLU A 99 -7.18 8.95 -4.66
CA GLU A 99 -6.93 8.21 -3.44
C GLU A 99 -8.08 8.45 -2.46
N ARG A 100 -8.69 7.38 -1.95
CA ARG A 100 -9.62 7.47 -0.84
C ARG A 100 -8.81 7.85 0.40
N GLN A 101 -8.94 9.10 0.84
CA GLN A 101 -8.42 9.54 2.13
C GLN A 101 -9.04 8.64 3.21
N ILE A 102 -8.19 8.04 4.04
CA ILE A 102 -8.57 7.14 5.13
C ILE A 102 -8.83 7.97 6.39
#